data_AF-A0A242BX52-F1
#
_entry.id   AF-A0A242BX52-F1
#
_cell.length_a   1.000
_cell.length_b   1.000
_cell.length_c   1.000
_cell.angle_alpha   90.00
_cell.angle_beta   90.00
_cell.angle_gamma   90.00
#
_symmetry.space_group_name_H-M   'P 1'
#
loop_
_entity.id
_entity.type
_entity.pdbx_description
1 polymer ?
#
loop_
_entity_poly.entity_id
_entity_poly.type
_entity_poly.pdbx_seq_one_letter_code
_entity_poly.pdbx_strand_id
1 'polypeptide(L)'
;MRLYIVQKFYKDEHLENPIFFYNEDLMIQYLREINQSSFFNYKGIVVEPFYKDINRDFFVLDKSISELFDEFRKNIKPEYQFLAQELFYRFCPFCTRKTTSV
;
A
#
# COMPACT_ATOMS: atom_id res chain seq x y z
N MET A 1 -5.14 -6.52 -4.14
CA MET A 1 -5.04 -5.67 -2.91
C MET A 1 -4.83 -4.24 -3.34
N ARG A 2 -5.71 -3.32 -2.92
CA ARG A 2 -5.74 -1.95 -3.45
C ARG A 2 -4.85 -1.00 -2.64
N LEU A 3 -4.12 -0.15 -3.37
CA LEU A 3 -3.41 0.99 -2.81
C LEU A 3 -4.25 2.25 -3.07
N TYR A 4 -4.47 3.04 -2.03
CA TYR A 4 -5.25 4.25 -2.08
C TYR A 4 -4.31 5.43 -1.93
N ILE A 5 -4.31 6.34 -2.88
CA ILE A 5 -3.39 7.48 -2.93
C ILE A 5 -4.21 8.76 -2.78
N VAL A 6 -3.87 9.59 -1.82
CA VAL A 6 -4.43 10.94 -1.70
C VAL A 6 -3.41 11.93 -2.24
N GLN A 7 -3.82 12.65 -3.28
CA GLN A 7 -3.09 13.77 -3.83
C GLN A 7 -3.71 15.08 -3.33
N LYS A 8 -2.86 15.99 -2.88
CA LYS A 8 -3.24 17.33 -2.42
C LYS A 8 -2.81 18.34 -3.46
N PHE A 9 -3.76 19.16 -3.90
CA PHE A 9 -3.58 20.21 -4.89
C PHE A 9 -3.80 21.57 -4.23
N TYR A 10 -2.88 22.51 -4.48
CA TYR A 10 -3.12 23.92 -4.27
C TYR A 10 -4.11 24.46 -5.34
N LYS A 11 -4.67 25.65 -5.11
CA LYS A 11 -5.63 26.28 -6.04
C LYS A 11 -5.04 26.56 -7.43
N ASP A 12 -3.72 26.59 -7.54
CA ASP A 12 -2.94 26.73 -8.78
C ASP A 12 -2.48 25.38 -9.35
N GLU A 13 -3.06 24.27 -8.88
CA GLU A 13 -2.80 22.89 -9.31
C GLU A 13 -1.39 22.36 -9.01
N HIS A 14 -0.61 23.04 -8.17
CA HIS A 14 0.66 22.48 -7.68
C HIS A 14 0.40 21.26 -6.78
N LEU A 15 1.09 20.16 -7.10
CA LEU A 15 0.98 18.86 -6.45
C LEU A 15 1.94 18.77 -5.25
N GLU A 16 1.42 18.52 -4.05
CA GLU A 16 2.25 18.07 -2.92
C GLU A 16 2.57 16.58 -3.00
N ASN A 17 3.50 16.15 -2.16
CA ASN A 17 3.84 14.74 -2.02
C ASN A 17 2.57 13.90 -1.77
N PRO A 18 2.35 12.83 -2.55
CA PRO A 18 1.20 11.96 -2.38
C PRO A 18 1.27 11.24 -1.03
N ILE A 19 0.11 11.00 -0.44
CA ILE A 19 -0.04 10.24 0.80
C ILE A 19 -0.65 8.88 0.44
N PHE A 20 -0.05 7.81 0.97
CA PHE A 20 -0.41 6.43 0.64
C PHE A 20 -1.19 5.78 1.77
N PHE A 21 -2.26 5.07 1.42
CA PHE A 21 -3.11 4.32 2.32
C PHE A 21 -3.30 2.90 1.80
N TYR A 22 -3.22 1.92 2.70
CA TYR A 22 -3.43 0.49 2.39
C TYR A 22 -4.81 -0.01 2.83
N ASN A 23 -5.63 0.88 3.38
CA ASN A 23 -7.00 0.63 3.78
C ASN A 23 -7.86 1.82 3.33
N GLU A 24 -8.97 1.52 2.66
CA GLU A 24 -9.92 2.50 2.14
C GLU A 24 -10.51 3.36 3.26
N ASP A 25 -10.88 2.75 4.39
CA ASP A 25 -11.48 3.44 5.52
C ASP A 25 -10.53 4.48 6.13
N LEU A 26 -9.24 4.16 6.18
CA LEU A 26 -8.21 5.11 6.64
C LEU A 26 -8.05 6.28 5.68
N MET A 27 -8.08 6.02 4.36
CA MET A 27 -8.07 7.08 3.35
C MET A 27 -9.31 7.98 3.48
N ILE A 28 -10.51 7.39 3.62
CA ILE A 28 -11.77 8.11 3.77
C ILE A 28 -11.76 8.94 5.06
N GLN A 29 -11.29 8.36 6.18
CA GLN A 29 -11.17 9.07 7.45
C GLN A 29 -10.23 10.28 7.31
N TYR A 30 -9.05 10.09 6.73
CA TYR A 30 -8.11 11.17 6.48
C TYR A 30 -8.74 12.29 5.63
N LEU A 31 -9.40 11.93 4.52
CA LEU A 31 -10.11 12.89 3.67
C LEU A 31 -11.20 13.65 4.44
N ARG A 32 -11.93 12.99 5.33
CA ARG A 32 -12.96 13.65 6.18
C ARG A 32 -12.36 14.63 7.18
N GLU A 33 -11.22 14.29 7.78
CA GLU A 33 -10.54 15.14 8.75
C GLU A 33 -9.97 16.41 8.08
N ILE A 34 -9.30 16.27 6.94
CA ILE A 34 -8.64 17.40 6.25
C ILE A 34 -9.60 18.31 5.48
N ASN A 35 -10.74 17.78 5.02
CA ASN A 35 -11.76 18.56 4.29
C ASN A 35 -12.45 19.62 5.19
N GLN A 36 -12.12 19.65 6.48
CA GLN A 36 -12.49 20.73 7.39
C GLN A 36 -11.61 21.99 7.21
N SER A 37 -10.51 21.92 6.42
CA SER A 37 -9.65 23.05 6.10
C SER A 37 -9.80 23.50 4.64
N SER A 38 -10.44 24.65 4.42
CA SER A 38 -11.05 25.08 3.16
C SER A 38 -10.08 25.62 2.07
N PHE A 39 -8.81 25.20 2.06
CA PHE A 39 -7.79 25.81 1.20
C PHE A 39 -7.27 24.90 0.07
N PHE A 40 -7.54 23.59 0.14
CA PHE A 40 -6.95 22.59 -0.75
C PHE A 40 -7.99 21.72 -1.44
N ASN A 41 -7.66 21.25 -2.63
CA ASN A 41 -8.41 20.19 -3.30
C ASN A 41 -7.69 18.86 -3.06
N TYR A 42 -8.42 17.84 -2.60
CA TYR A 42 -7.89 16.50 -2.38
C TYR A 42 -8.54 15.52 -3.35
N LYS A 43 -7.73 14.69 -4.02
CA LYS A 43 -8.22 13.59 -4.87
C LYS A 43 -7.71 12.26 -4.35
N GLY A 44 -8.65 11.33 -4.11
CA GLY A 44 -8.35 9.93 -3.84
C GLY A 44 -8.25 9.15 -5.15
N ILE A 45 -7.19 8.36 -5.31
CA ILE A 45 -6.96 7.49 -6.46
C ILE A 45 -6.81 6.07 -5.95
N VAL A 46 -7.57 5.14 -6.52
CA VAL A 46 -7.44 3.71 -6.25
C VAL A 46 -6.55 3.09 -7.31
N VAL A 47 -5.45 2.47 -6.90
CA VAL A 47 -4.54 1.77 -7.81
C VAL A 47 -4.41 0.31 -7.41
N GLU A 48 -4.29 -0.56 -8.41
CA GLU A 48 -3.95 -1.97 -8.22
C GLU A 48 -2.45 -2.14 -8.51
N PRO A 49 -1.61 -2.32 -7.46
CA PRO A 49 -0.17 -2.42 -7.62
C PRO A 49 0.29 -3.78 -8.16
N PHE A 50 -0.61 -4.76 -8.21
CA PHE A 50 -0.32 -6.12 -8.64
C PHE A 50 -0.78 -6.42 -10.07
N TYR A 51 -0.07 -7.32 -10.74
CA TYR A 51 -0.47 -7.93 -12.01
C TYR A 51 -1.49 -9.07 -11.83
N LYS A 52 -1.49 -9.69 -10.65
CA LYS A 52 -2.34 -10.84 -10.30
C LYS A 52 -2.67 -10.78 -8.82
N ASP A 53 -3.81 -11.37 -8.44
CA ASP A 53 -4.22 -11.39 -7.05
C ASP A 53 -3.26 -12.25 -6.22
N ILE A 54 -2.72 -11.67 -5.16
CA ILE A 54 -1.78 -12.34 -4.25
C ILE A 54 -2.50 -12.59 -2.94
N ASN A 55 -3.05 -13.80 -2.83
CA ASN A 55 -3.75 -14.24 -1.63
C ASN A 55 -2.74 -14.75 -0.59
N ARG A 56 -3.23 -15.03 0.64
CA ARG A 56 -2.41 -15.60 1.72
C ARG A 56 -1.72 -16.91 1.32
N ASP A 57 -2.33 -17.67 0.41
CA ASP A 57 -1.83 -18.96 -0.06
C ASP A 57 -0.61 -18.83 -1.00
N PHE A 58 -0.26 -17.61 -1.42
CA PHE A 58 0.96 -17.35 -2.19
C PHE A 58 2.23 -17.65 -1.39
N PHE A 59 2.17 -17.52 -0.06
CA PHE A 59 3.32 -17.68 0.81
C PHE A 59 3.49 -19.15 1.21
N VAL A 60 4.30 -19.89 0.43
CA VAL A 60 4.59 -21.31 0.68
C VAL A 60 5.63 -21.46 1.79
N LEU A 61 5.41 -22.41 2.71
CA LEU A 61 6.22 -22.64 3.92
C LEU A 61 7.64 -23.19 3.66
N ASP A 62 7.89 -23.76 2.48
CA ASP A 62 9.14 -24.43 2.13
C ASP A 62 10.18 -23.48 1.48
N LYS A 63 9.78 -22.25 1.14
CA LYS A 63 10.66 -21.24 0.54
C LYS A 63 11.21 -20.29 1.60
N SER A 64 12.44 -19.84 1.41
CA SER A 64 13.02 -18.77 2.22
C SER A 64 12.29 -17.45 2.00
N ILE A 65 12.38 -16.54 2.98
CA ILE A 65 11.78 -15.19 2.87
C ILE A 65 12.31 -14.45 1.63
N SER A 66 13.58 -14.63 1.29
CA SER A 66 14.18 -14.01 0.10
C SER A 66 13.55 -14.53 -1.19
N GLU A 67 13.38 -15.85 -1.31
CA GLU A 67 12.76 -16.47 -2.49
C GLU A 67 11.29 -16.05 -2.62
N LEU A 68 10.56 -16.00 -1.51
CA LEU A 68 9.19 -15.50 -1.47
C LEU A 68 9.12 -14.02 -1.90
N PHE A 69 10.09 -13.20 -1.49
CA PHE A 69 10.16 -11.80 -1.90
C PHE A 69 10.46 -11.66 -3.40
N ASP A 70 11.40 -12.44 -3.93
CA ASP A 70 11.74 -12.42 -5.35
C ASP A 70 10.56 -12.86 -6.23
N GLU A 71 9.78 -13.85 -5.78
CA GLU A 71 8.54 -14.25 -6.46
C GLU A 71 7.45 -13.18 -6.32
N PHE A 72 7.26 -12.63 -5.12
CA PHE A 72 6.32 -11.55 -4.87
C PHE A 72 6.60 -10.35 -5.78
N ARG A 73 7.85 -9.91 -5.86
CA ARG A 73 8.30 -8.75 -6.65
C ARG A 73 7.96 -8.88 -8.14
N LYS A 74 7.95 -10.10 -8.70
CA LYS A 74 7.56 -10.36 -10.10
C LYS A 74 6.09 -10.06 -10.38
N ASN A 75 5.25 -10.03 -9.34
CA ASN A 75 3.83 -9.72 -9.45
C ASN A 75 3.53 -8.22 -9.30
N ILE A 76 4.53 -7.38 -8.99
CA ILE A 76 4.37 -5.95 -8.76
C ILE A 76 4.63 -5.19 -10.06
N LYS A 77 3.75 -4.24 -10.40
CA LYS A 77 3.99 -3.36 -11.55
C LYS A 77 5.26 -2.53 -11.34
N PRO A 78 6.09 -2.31 -12.37
CA PRO A 78 7.36 -1.60 -12.28
C PRO A 78 7.28 -0.28 -11.51
N GLU A 79 6.23 0.50 -11.73
CA GLU A 79 5.99 1.79 -11.09
C GLU A 79 5.78 1.70 -9.57
N TYR A 80 5.50 0.52 -9.02
CA TYR A 80 5.33 0.26 -7.58
C TYR A 80 6.43 -0.63 -6.99
N GLN A 81 7.54 -0.86 -7.71
CA GLN A 81 8.65 -1.69 -7.24
C GLN A 81 9.25 -1.19 -5.91
N PHE A 82 9.28 0.13 -5.69
CA PHE A 82 9.77 0.72 -4.44
C PHE A 82 8.89 0.39 -3.24
N LEU A 83 7.57 0.25 -3.45
CA LEU A 83 6.58 -0.15 -2.45
C LEU A 83 6.62 -1.66 -2.15
N ALA A 84 7.21 -2.46 -3.04
CA ALA A 84 7.15 -3.92 -2.97
C ALA A 84 7.67 -4.46 -1.63
N GLN A 85 8.70 -3.85 -1.06
CA GLN A 85 9.26 -4.31 0.22
C GLN A 85 8.28 -4.12 1.38
N GLU A 86 7.71 -2.92 1.54
CA GLU A 86 6.75 -2.63 2.60
C GLU A 86 5.50 -3.52 2.49
N LEU A 87 4.99 -3.67 1.27
CA LEU A 87 3.86 -4.55 1.00
C LEU A 87 4.19 -5.99 1.35
N PHE A 88 5.34 -6.50 0.91
CA PHE A 88 5.74 -7.87 1.22
C PHE A 88 5.77 -8.15 2.73
N TYR A 89 6.41 -7.30 3.53
CA TYR A 89 6.48 -7.51 4.98
C TYR A 89 5.12 -7.43 5.68
N ARG A 90 4.19 -6.63 5.16
CA ARG A 90 2.84 -6.49 5.72
C ARG A 90 1.94 -7.69 5.44
N PHE A 91 2.08 -8.31 4.27
CA PHE A 91 1.22 -9.41 3.84
C PHE A 91 1.84 -10.79 4.01
N CYS A 92 3.17 -10.88 4.11
CA CYS A 92 3.87 -12.13 4.37
C CYS A 92 3.58 -12.60 5.80
N PRO A 93 2.84 -13.71 5.98
CA PRO A 93 2.46 -14.20 7.31
C PRO A 93 3.67 -14.69 8.12
N PHE A 94 4.79 -14.96 7.46
CA PHE A 94 6.04 -15.37 8.09
C PHE A 94 6.83 -14.19 8.66
N CYS A 95 6.62 -12.99 8.12
CA CYS A 95 7.27 -11.77 8.58
C CYS A 95 6.64 -11.20 9.87
N THR A 96 5.37 -11.49 10.13
CA THR A 96 4.63 -10.98 11.31
C THR A 96 4.81 -11.79 12.59
N ARG A 97 5.77 -12.75 12.65
CA ARG A 97 6.03 -13.52 13.87
C ARG A 97 6.94 -12.78 14.86
N LYS A 98 6.37 -11.91 15.71
CA LYS A 98 6.73 -11.64 17.15
C LYS A 98 5.53 -10.90 17.76
N THR A 99 4.80 -11.32 18.80
CA THR A 99 5.11 -12.05 20.03
C THR A 99 3.84 -12.77 20.53
N THR A 100 3.84 -14.11 20.60
CA THR A 100 3.03 -14.81 21.62
C THR A 100 3.95 -15.05 22.79
N SER A 101 3.89 -14.12 23.75
CA SER A 101 4.37 -14.37 25.11
C SER A 101 3.36 -15.29 25.78
N VAL A 102 3.80 -16.49 26.16
CA VAL A 102 3.29 -17.22 27.33
C VAL A 102 4.51 -17.67 28.11
#